data_AF-A0A7L2TC25-F1
#
_entry.id   AF-A0A7L2TC25-F1
#
_cell.length_a   1.000
_cell.length_b   1.000
_cell.length_c   1.000
_cell.angle_alpha   90.00
_cell.angle_beta   90.00
_cell.angle_gamma   90.00
#
_symmetry.space_group_name_H-M   'P 1'
#
loop_
_entity.id
_entity.type
_entity.pdbx_description
1 polymer ?
#
loop_
_entity_poly.entity_id
_entity_poly.type
_entity_poly.pdbx_seq_one_letter_code
_entity_poly.pdbx_strand_id
1 'polypeptide(L)'
;GLILLFYLVFYGFLAALFTFTMWVMLQTLSSDIPKYRDRISSPGLMISPKPDTALEFYFNRSDSQSYSEYVSTLQNFLESYNDSKQSQNIQCTRGKIFEQNDVAVKKACRFNISDLGQCSGKEDTNFGYSKGTPCVLVKMNRVIGLKPEGEPHIQCTAKEEGMVKINYFPPNGAMDLMYFPYYGKSLH
;
A
#
# COMPACT_ATOMS: atom_id res chain seq x y z
N GLY A 1 35.81 12.75 40.90
CA GLY A 1 36.26 13.49 39.71
C GLY A 1 36.82 12.57 38.64
N LEU A 2 37.95 11.90 38.92
CA LEU A 2 38.73 11.14 37.92
C LEU A 2 37.98 9.97 37.27
N ILE A 3 37.14 9.26 38.02
CA ILE A 3 36.32 8.15 37.50
C ILE A 3 35.29 8.66 36.47
N LEU A 4 34.66 9.81 36.74
CA LEU A 4 33.68 10.42 35.82
C LEU A 4 34.36 10.88 34.53
N LEU A 5 35.55 11.50 34.63
CA LEU A 5 36.33 11.92 33.47
C LEU A 5 36.74 10.70 32.62
N PHE A 6 37.18 9.62 33.25
CA PHE A 6 37.51 8.37 32.56
C PHE A 6 36.32 7.84 31.76
N TYR A 7 35.14 7.71 32.38
CA TYR A 7 33.95 7.22 31.68
C TYR A 7 33.48 8.16 30.57
N LEU A 8 33.60 9.49 30.75
CA LEU A 8 33.26 10.47 29.73
C LEU A 8 34.12 10.28 28.48
N VAL A 9 35.44 10.18 28.65
CA VAL A 9 36.38 9.98 27.53
C VAL A 9 36.18 8.60 26.89
N PHE A 10 36.05 7.56 27.70
CA PHE A 10 35.86 6.19 27.23
C PHE A 10 34.58 6.04 26.39
N TYR A 11 33.43 6.49 26.90
CA TYR A 11 32.18 6.43 26.15
C TYR A 11 32.15 7.41 24.97
N GLY A 12 32.86 8.54 25.06
CA GLY A 12 33.05 9.44 23.91
C GLY A 12 33.76 8.74 22.76
N PHE A 13 34.84 8.01 23.04
CA PHE A 13 35.56 7.23 22.03
C PHE A 13 34.71 6.09 21.46
N LEU A 14 34.00 5.34 22.32
CA LEU A 14 33.09 4.29 21.85
C LEU A 14 31.96 4.84 20.96
N ALA A 15 31.37 5.98 21.33
CA ALA A 15 30.36 6.64 20.52
C ALA A 15 30.93 7.06 19.16
N ALA A 16 32.15 7.61 19.12
CA ALA A 16 32.82 7.97 17.87
C ALA A 16 33.13 6.76 16.98
N LEU A 17 33.56 5.63 17.56
CA LEU A 17 33.78 4.39 16.81
C LEU A 17 32.47 3.83 16.24
N PHE A 18 31.39 3.86 17.03
CA PHE A 18 30.07 3.44 16.59
C PHE A 18 29.53 4.32 15.45
N THR A 19 29.62 5.65 15.58
CA THR A 19 29.18 6.56 14.51
C THR A 19 30.02 6.40 13.24
N PHE A 20 31.34 6.20 13.36
CA PHE A 20 32.21 5.94 12.22
C PHE A 20 31.83 4.64 11.49
N THR A 21 31.64 3.55 12.22
CA THR A 21 31.23 2.26 11.61
C THR A 21 29.84 2.33 10.98
N MET A 22 28.89 3.04 11.60
CA MET A 22 27.59 3.33 11.00
C MET A 22 27.70 4.17 9.74
N TRP A 23 28.56 5.20 9.73
CA TRP A 23 28.79 6.03 8.55
C TRP A 23 29.36 5.21 7.39
N VAL A 24 30.39 4.38 7.62
CA VAL A 24 30.95 3.50 6.59
C VAL A 24 29.89 2.54 6.05
N MET A 25 29.08 1.93 6.91
CA MET A 25 27.98 1.06 6.47
C MET A 25 27.01 1.80 5.54
N LEU A 26 26.60 3.03 5.88
CA LEU A 26 25.69 3.83 5.06
C LEU A 26 26.27 4.15 3.67
N GLN A 27 27.59 4.34 3.54
CA GLN A 27 28.24 4.53 2.23
C GLN A 27 28.15 3.29 1.32
N THR A 28 27.93 2.10 1.88
CA THR A 28 27.78 0.86 1.10
C THR A 28 26.35 0.58 0.62
N LEU A 29 25.39 1.44 1.00
CA LEU A 29 23.98 1.27 0.67
C LEU A 29 23.58 2.22 -0.48
N SER A 30 22.82 1.70 -1.43
CA SER A 30 22.14 2.52 -2.44
C SER A 30 20.94 3.23 -1.80
N SER A 31 20.70 4.49 -2.18
CA SER A 31 19.50 5.24 -1.80
C SER A 31 18.23 4.71 -2.45
N ASP A 32 18.36 3.99 -3.57
CA ASP A 32 17.22 3.71 -4.45
C ASP A 32 16.68 2.30 -4.27
N ILE A 33 17.58 1.35 -4.03
CA ILE A 33 17.27 -0.07 -4.05
C ILE A 33 17.83 -0.74 -2.79
N PRO A 34 16.98 -1.47 -2.02
CA PRO A 34 17.47 -2.23 -0.88
C PRO A 34 18.37 -3.38 -1.36
N LYS A 35 19.49 -3.57 -0.66
CA LYS A 35 20.51 -4.58 -0.98
C LYS A 35 19.99 -6.01 -0.87
N TYR A 36 19.15 -6.29 0.14
CA TYR A 36 18.56 -7.61 0.38
C TYR A 36 17.03 -7.52 0.40
N ARG A 37 16.37 -8.51 -0.22
CA ARG A 37 14.90 -8.57 -0.38
C ARG A 37 14.31 -9.97 -0.08
N ASP A 38 15.14 -10.87 0.46
CA ASP A 38 14.84 -12.26 0.79
C ASP A 38 13.66 -12.42 1.78
N ARG A 39 13.42 -11.41 2.63
CA ARG A 39 12.31 -11.41 3.60
C ARG A 39 10.97 -10.92 3.04
N ILE A 40 10.91 -10.51 1.77
CA ILE A 40 9.72 -9.90 1.14
C ILE A 40 9.37 -10.59 -0.19
N SER A 41 9.68 -11.89 -0.29
CA SER A 41 9.47 -12.68 -1.51
C SER A 41 8.01 -12.75 -1.94
N SER A 42 7.07 -12.66 -1.00
CA SER A 42 5.63 -12.61 -1.26
C SER A 42 5.05 -11.30 -0.75
N PRO A 43 4.36 -10.51 -1.59
CA PRO A 43 3.73 -9.28 -1.14
C PRO A 43 2.57 -9.58 -0.19
N GLY A 44 2.52 -8.86 0.93
CA GLY A 44 1.36 -8.90 1.82
C GLY A 44 0.14 -8.19 1.22
N LEU A 45 -1.05 -8.59 1.65
CA LEU A 45 -2.31 -7.90 1.37
C LEU A 45 -2.77 -7.14 2.61
N MET A 46 -3.33 -5.95 2.39
CA MET A 46 -3.93 -5.11 3.41
C MET A 46 -5.35 -4.76 3.01
N ILE A 47 -6.24 -4.57 3.99
CA ILE A 47 -7.60 -4.11 3.76
C ILE A 47 -7.82 -2.72 4.36
N SER A 48 -8.72 -1.95 3.75
CA SER A 48 -9.22 -0.67 4.27
C SER A 48 -10.76 -0.65 4.17
N PRO A 49 -11.49 -0.24 5.22
CA PRO A 49 -10.96 0.19 6.51
C PRO A 49 -10.45 -1.00 7.33
N LYS A 50 -9.44 -0.77 8.18
CA LYS A 50 -8.95 -1.77 9.13
C LYS A 50 -9.66 -1.56 10.47
N PRO A 51 -10.52 -2.48 10.93
CA PRO A 51 -11.16 -2.36 12.23
C PRO A 51 -10.16 -2.62 13.36
N ASP A 52 -10.42 -2.05 14.54
CA ASP A 52 -9.56 -2.17 15.72
C ASP A 52 -9.50 -3.60 16.25
N THR A 53 -10.62 -4.32 16.19
CA THR A 53 -10.76 -5.70 16.63
C THR A 53 -10.39 -6.65 15.49
N ALA A 54 -9.09 -6.89 15.30
CA ALA A 54 -8.56 -8.06 14.58
C ALA A 54 -9.24 -8.41 13.22
N LEU A 55 -9.60 -7.42 12.40
CA LEU A 55 -10.24 -7.56 11.08
C LEU A 55 -11.75 -7.94 11.11
N GLU A 56 -12.42 -7.79 12.25
CA GLU A 56 -13.87 -7.98 12.37
C GLU A 56 -14.62 -6.66 12.19
N PHE A 57 -15.62 -6.64 11.31
CA PHE A 57 -16.46 -5.46 11.07
C PHE A 57 -17.78 -5.59 11.83
N TYR A 58 -18.08 -4.60 12.66
CA TYR A 58 -19.34 -4.53 13.41
C TYR A 58 -19.98 -3.16 13.21
N PHE A 59 -21.15 -3.13 12.58
CA PHE A 59 -21.92 -1.91 12.42
C PHE A 59 -23.41 -2.22 12.34
N ASN A 60 -24.23 -1.20 12.62
CA ASN A 60 -25.67 -1.28 12.45
C ASN A 60 -26.06 -0.43 11.23
N ARG A 61 -26.68 -1.07 10.22
CA ARG A 61 -27.11 -0.40 8.99
C ARG A 61 -28.00 0.82 9.24
N SER A 62 -28.85 0.77 10.27
CA SER A 62 -29.79 1.85 10.61
C SER A 62 -29.14 3.00 11.39
N ASP A 63 -27.97 2.78 12.00
CA ASP A 63 -27.25 3.79 12.76
C ASP A 63 -26.02 4.27 11.99
N SER A 64 -26.13 5.45 11.39
CA SER A 64 -25.04 6.07 10.64
C SER A 64 -23.78 6.33 11.46
N GLN A 65 -23.93 6.54 12.77
CA GLN A 65 -22.78 6.80 13.63
C GLN A 65 -21.91 5.55 13.73
N SER A 66 -22.52 4.35 13.75
CA SER A 66 -21.84 3.07 13.89
C SER A 66 -20.85 2.73 12.76
N TYR A 67 -21.03 3.29 11.56
CA TYR A 67 -20.12 3.07 10.42
C TYR A 67 -19.43 4.34 9.93
N SER A 68 -19.63 5.48 10.60
CA SER A 68 -19.06 6.77 10.22
C SER A 68 -17.53 6.74 10.13
N GLU A 69 -16.87 6.02 11.05
CA GLU A 69 -15.42 5.85 11.08
C GLU A 69 -14.89 4.99 9.92
N TYR A 70 -15.61 3.95 9.54
CA TYR A 70 -15.26 3.14 8.37
C TYR A 70 -15.34 3.97 7.08
N VAL A 71 -16.42 4.74 6.94
CA VAL A 71 -16.63 5.63 5.80
C VAL A 71 -15.56 6.71 5.74
N SER A 72 -15.26 7.40 6.86
CA SER A 72 -14.23 8.44 6.88
C SER A 72 -12.83 7.89 6.55
N THR A 73 -12.51 6.70 7.04
CA THR A 73 -11.26 6.01 6.71
C THR A 73 -11.16 5.70 5.21
N LEU A 74 -12.24 5.23 4.59
CA LEU A 74 -12.30 4.99 3.14
C LEU A 74 -12.14 6.28 2.34
N GLN A 75 -12.79 7.36 2.74
CA GLN A 75 -12.66 8.67 2.10
C GLN A 75 -11.22 9.17 2.18
N ASN A 76 -10.64 9.19 3.38
CA ASN A 76 -9.26 9.60 3.62
C ASN A 76 -8.25 8.76 2.82
N PHE A 77 -8.50 7.44 2.72
CA PHE A 77 -7.66 6.54 1.92
C PHE A 77 -7.72 6.91 0.42
N LEU A 78 -8.91 7.21 -0.10
CA LEU A 78 -9.13 7.53 -1.51
C LEU A 78 -8.71 8.95 -1.91
N GLU A 79 -8.50 9.87 -0.95
CA GLU A 79 -8.08 11.25 -1.25
C GLU A 79 -6.80 11.34 -2.09
N SER A 80 -5.89 10.37 -1.95
CA SER A 80 -4.63 10.32 -2.71
C SER A 80 -4.82 9.89 -4.17
N TYR A 81 -5.99 9.35 -4.51
CA TYR A 81 -6.34 8.87 -5.85
C TYR A 81 -7.26 9.84 -6.61
N ASN A 82 -7.56 11.01 -6.02
CA ASN A 82 -8.34 12.04 -6.69
C ASN A 82 -7.67 12.49 -8.00
N ASP A 83 -8.49 12.84 -8.99
CA ASP A 83 -8.03 13.17 -10.35
C ASP A 83 -6.99 14.31 -10.37
N SER A 84 -7.11 15.28 -9.46
CA SER A 84 -6.13 16.36 -9.30
C SER A 84 -4.75 15.84 -8.87
N LYS A 85 -4.68 14.93 -7.89
CA LYS A 85 -3.41 14.34 -7.42
C LYS A 85 -2.87 13.28 -8.38
N GLN A 86 -3.74 12.62 -9.14
CA GLN A 86 -3.36 11.64 -10.16
C GLN A 86 -2.96 12.29 -11.49
N SER A 87 -3.17 13.59 -11.68
CA SER A 87 -2.82 14.30 -12.92
C SER A 87 -1.32 14.31 -13.25
N GLN A 88 -0.46 14.16 -12.23
CA GLN A 88 0.99 14.01 -12.40
C GLN A 88 1.40 12.64 -12.96
N ASN A 89 0.52 11.64 -12.88
CA ASN A 89 0.76 10.28 -13.35
C ASN A 89 0.34 10.14 -14.81
N ILE A 90 0.95 9.19 -15.52
CA ILE A 90 0.68 8.98 -16.95
C ILE A 90 -0.38 7.91 -17.19
N GLN A 91 -1.04 7.99 -18.33
CA GLN A 91 -1.90 6.92 -18.82
C GLN A 91 -1.03 5.79 -19.36
N CYS A 92 -1.10 4.61 -18.74
CA CYS A 92 -0.34 3.43 -19.16
C CYS A 92 -1.17 2.50 -20.06
N THR A 93 -0.48 1.58 -20.73
CA THR A 93 -1.11 0.55 -21.57
C THR A 93 -1.53 -0.63 -20.70
N ARG A 94 -2.84 -0.89 -20.64
CA ARG A 94 -3.42 -2.02 -19.88
C ARG A 94 -2.91 -3.38 -20.36
N GLY A 95 -2.79 -4.33 -19.43
CA GLY A 95 -2.41 -5.72 -19.70
C GLY A 95 -0.94 -5.95 -20.05
N LYS A 96 -0.08 -4.92 -19.96
CA LYS A 96 1.36 -5.04 -20.22
C LYS A 96 2.17 -4.55 -19.04
N ILE A 97 3.23 -5.27 -18.71
CA ILE A 97 4.22 -4.83 -17.71
C ILE A 97 4.81 -3.49 -18.15
N PHE A 98 4.84 -2.52 -17.24
CA PHE A 98 5.36 -1.19 -17.50
C PHE A 98 6.86 -1.10 -17.17
N GLU A 99 7.67 -1.66 -18.07
CA GLU A 99 9.13 -1.60 -17.95
C GLU A 99 9.68 -0.21 -18.31
N GLN A 100 10.55 0.30 -17.46
CA GLN A 100 11.16 1.64 -17.59
C GLN A 100 12.68 1.59 -17.38
N ASN A 101 13.36 0.51 -17.79
CA ASN A 101 14.78 0.28 -17.46
C ASN A 101 15.69 1.42 -17.95
N ASP A 102 15.37 2.02 -19.10
CA ASP A 102 16.18 3.06 -19.76
C ASP A 102 15.89 4.50 -19.26
N VAL A 103 14.97 4.68 -18.32
CA VAL A 103 14.54 6.01 -17.86
C VAL A 103 15.09 6.28 -16.46
N ALA A 104 15.82 7.40 -16.27
CA ALA A 104 16.37 7.75 -14.96
C ALA A 104 15.27 8.06 -13.93
N VAL A 105 14.29 8.91 -14.31
CA VAL A 105 13.13 9.26 -13.48
C VAL A 105 11.92 8.43 -13.92
N LYS A 106 11.45 7.55 -13.04
CA LYS A 106 10.39 6.59 -13.34
C LYS A 106 9.03 7.27 -13.22
N LYS A 107 8.16 7.04 -14.19
CA LYS A 107 6.78 7.52 -14.17
C LYS A 107 5.88 6.49 -13.49
N ALA A 108 4.79 6.95 -12.90
CA ALA A 108 3.76 6.08 -12.33
C ALA A 108 2.52 6.06 -13.23
N CYS A 109 1.86 4.91 -13.29
CA CYS A 109 0.59 4.76 -13.98
C CYS A 109 -0.54 5.34 -13.14
N ARG A 110 -1.39 6.13 -13.79
CA ARG A 110 -2.59 6.70 -13.18
C ARG A 110 -3.57 5.60 -12.80
N PHE A 111 -4.07 5.65 -11.56
CA PHE A 111 -5.19 4.83 -11.10
C PHE A 111 -6.45 5.69 -11.06
N ASN A 112 -7.50 5.27 -11.77
CA ASN A 112 -8.76 6.00 -11.78
C ASN A 112 -9.68 5.45 -10.70
N ILE A 113 -10.11 6.30 -9.76
CA ILE A 113 -11.07 5.91 -8.70
C ILE A 113 -12.34 5.28 -9.28
N SER A 114 -12.76 5.68 -10.49
CA SER A 114 -13.90 5.11 -11.19
C SER A 114 -13.76 3.61 -11.50
N ASP A 115 -12.54 3.06 -11.54
CA ASP A 115 -12.31 1.61 -11.71
C ASP A 115 -12.80 0.80 -10.48
N LEU A 116 -13.00 1.45 -9.32
CA LEU A 116 -13.61 0.86 -8.12
C LEU A 116 -15.15 0.78 -8.20
N GLY A 117 -15.75 1.23 -9.31
CA GLY A 117 -17.19 1.13 -9.54
C GLY A 117 -18.01 1.77 -8.43
N GLN A 118 -18.94 1.00 -7.85
CA GLN A 118 -19.84 1.47 -6.78
C GLN A 118 -19.08 1.78 -5.47
N CYS A 119 -17.89 1.23 -5.29
CA CYS A 119 -17.04 1.46 -4.11
C CYS A 119 -16.11 2.67 -4.27
N SER A 120 -16.27 3.45 -5.33
CA SER A 120 -15.46 4.64 -5.62
C SER A 120 -15.73 5.83 -4.70
N GLY A 121 -16.87 5.85 -4.00
CA GLY A 121 -17.32 7.00 -3.22
C GLY A 121 -17.89 8.15 -4.06
N LYS A 122 -17.95 8.03 -5.41
CA LYS A 122 -18.49 9.06 -6.30
C LYS A 122 -20.02 9.09 -6.33
N GLU A 123 -20.64 7.92 -6.43
CA GLU A 123 -22.11 7.77 -6.44
C GLU A 123 -22.68 7.54 -5.04
N ASP A 124 -21.94 6.84 -4.19
CA ASP A 124 -22.33 6.50 -2.82
C ASP A 124 -21.21 6.85 -1.85
N THR A 125 -21.38 7.97 -1.14
CA THR A 125 -20.41 8.45 -0.15
C THR A 125 -20.35 7.58 1.10
N ASN A 126 -21.32 6.68 1.29
CA ASN A 126 -21.37 5.73 2.41
C ASN A 126 -20.77 4.37 2.04
N PHE A 127 -20.23 4.19 0.82
CA PHE A 127 -19.54 2.96 0.41
C PHE A 127 -20.35 1.68 0.66
N GLY A 128 -21.67 1.75 0.46
CA GLY A 128 -22.60 0.63 0.66
C GLY A 128 -22.91 0.25 2.11
N TYR A 129 -22.32 0.89 3.12
CA TYR A 129 -22.59 0.62 4.54
C TYR A 129 -24.06 0.86 4.91
N SER A 130 -24.65 1.95 4.42
CA SER A 130 -26.07 2.28 4.62
C SER A 130 -27.04 1.28 3.97
N LYS A 131 -26.59 0.52 2.97
CA LYS A 131 -27.38 -0.51 2.26
C LYS A 131 -27.19 -1.91 2.86
N GLY A 132 -26.20 -2.09 3.73
CA GLY A 132 -25.81 -3.40 4.26
C GLY A 132 -24.94 -4.21 3.30
N THR A 133 -24.34 -3.55 2.30
CA THR A 133 -23.39 -4.14 1.35
C THR A 133 -22.08 -3.34 1.40
N PRO A 134 -21.33 -3.42 2.51
CA PRO A 134 -20.17 -2.56 2.74
C PRO A 134 -19.04 -2.87 1.75
N CYS A 135 -18.36 -1.82 1.28
CA CYS A 135 -17.16 -1.94 0.47
C CYS A 135 -15.91 -2.10 1.35
N VAL A 136 -15.03 -3.02 0.95
CA VAL A 136 -13.70 -3.18 1.54
C VAL A 136 -12.69 -3.05 0.41
N LEU A 137 -11.75 -2.12 0.56
CA LEU A 137 -10.65 -1.93 -0.39
C LEU A 137 -9.51 -2.86 -0.03
N VAL A 138 -9.04 -3.65 -0.98
CA VAL A 138 -7.88 -4.53 -0.81
C VAL A 138 -6.69 -3.91 -1.54
N LYS A 139 -5.56 -3.81 -0.85
CA LYS A 139 -4.31 -3.23 -1.35
C LYS A 139 -3.18 -4.23 -1.21
N MET A 140 -2.43 -4.43 -2.28
CA MET A 140 -1.20 -5.22 -2.25
C MET A 140 0.00 -4.35 -1.88
N ASN A 141 0.89 -4.89 -1.04
CA ASN A 141 2.14 -4.24 -0.67
C ASN A 141 3.07 -4.15 -1.89
N ARG A 142 3.63 -2.96 -2.13
CA ARG A 142 4.57 -2.72 -3.22
C ARG A 142 5.93 -3.33 -2.89
N VAL A 143 6.42 -4.20 -3.77
CA VAL A 143 7.76 -4.81 -3.68
C VAL A 143 8.58 -4.37 -4.88
N ILE A 144 9.79 -3.87 -4.64
CA ILE A 144 10.64 -3.32 -5.71
C ILE A 144 11.06 -4.45 -6.66
N GLY A 145 10.80 -4.26 -7.95
CA GLY A 145 11.15 -5.22 -9.01
C GLY A 145 10.21 -6.43 -9.11
N LEU A 146 9.14 -6.50 -8.32
CA LEU A 146 8.17 -7.60 -8.40
C LEU A 146 7.45 -7.57 -9.76
N LYS A 147 7.52 -8.70 -10.48
CA LYS A 147 6.75 -8.97 -11.68
C LYS A 147 5.88 -10.20 -11.41
N PRO A 148 4.55 -10.09 -11.53
CA PRO A 148 3.66 -11.24 -11.32
C PRO A 148 3.88 -12.28 -12.43
N GLU A 149 3.72 -13.55 -12.08
CA GLU A 149 3.61 -14.63 -13.05
C GLU A 149 2.14 -14.73 -13.49
N GLY A 150 1.86 -14.45 -14.76
CA GLY A 150 0.49 -14.42 -15.28
C GLY A 150 -0.30 -13.17 -14.85
N GLU A 151 -1.62 -13.29 -14.78
CA GLU A 151 -2.53 -12.19 -14.44
C GLU A 151 -2.90 -12.21 -12.95
N PRO A 152 -2.39 -11.26 -12.14
CA PRO A 152 -2.68 -11.22 -10.71
C PRO A 152 -4.14 -10.82 -10.46
N HIS A 153 -4.80 -11.53 -9.56
CA HIS A 153 -6.17 -11.26 -9.15
C HIS A 153 -6.37 -11.52 -7.65
N ILE A 154 -7.32 -10.81 -7.05
CA ILE A 154 -7.75 -11.01 -5.67
C ILE A 154 -9.00 -11.88 -5.66
N GLN A 155 -8.94 -12.97 -4.90
CA GLN A 155 -10.09 -13.82 -4.64
C GLN A 155 -10.35 -13.88 -3.13
N CYS A 156 -11.55 -13.47 -2.74
CA CYS A 156 -12.09 -13.61 -1.40
C CYS A 156 -13.04 -14.82 -1.37
N THR A 157 -12.83 -15.73 -0.43
CA THR A 157 -13.69 -16.90 -0.21
C THR A 157 -14.19 -16.91 1.23
N ALA A 158 -15.46 -17.27 1.43
CA ALA A 158 -15.97 -17.47 2.77
C ALA A 158 -15.31 -18.70 3.41
N LYS A 159 -15.04 -18.63 4.72
CA LYS A 159 -14.48 -19.76 5.48
C LYS A 159 -15.49 -20.92 5.60
N GLU A 160 -16.77 -20.61 5.68
CA GLU A 160 -17.88 -21.56 5.69
C GLU A 160 -18.69 -21.39 4.40
N GLU A 161 -19.07 -22.49 3.77
CA GLU A 161 -19.79 -22.48 2.50
C GLU A 161 -21.21 -21.91 2.68
N GLY A 162 -21.60 -20.96 1.81
CA GLY A 162 -23.01 -20.70 1.52
C GLY A 162 -23.64 -19.37 1.89
N MET A 163 -22.92 -18.32 2.33
CA MET A 163 -23.62 -17.10 2.82
C MET A 163 -23.17 -15.73 2.28
N VAL A 164 -22.14 -15.63 1.44
CA VAL A 164 -21.64 -14.30 1.01
C VAL A 164 -21.42 -14.23 -0.50
N LYS A 165 -22.15 -13.32 -1.16
CA LYS A 165 -21.89 -12.91 -2.54
C LYS A 165 -20.93 -11.74 -2.55
N ILE A 166 -19.72 -11.94 -3.07
CA ILE A 166 -18.68 -10.90 -3.16
C ILE A 166 -18.64 -10.39 -4.60
N ASN A 167 -18.80 -9.07 -4.76
CA ASN A 167 -18.64 -8.40 -6.04
C ASN A 167 -17.29 -7.67 -6.04
N TYR A 168 -16.51 -7.84 -7.11
CA TYR A 168 -15.20 -7.22 -7.25
C TYR A 168 -15.24 -6.05 -8.22
N PHE A 169 -14.48 -5.00 -7.87
CA PHE A 169 -14.23 -3.86 -8.74
C PHE A 169 -12.72 -3.56 -8.73
N PRO A 170 -12.02 -3.67 -9.88
CA PRO A 170 -12.51 -4.07 -11.20
C PRO A 170 -12.97 -5.55 -11.25
N PRO A 171 -13.65 -5.98 -12.34
CA PRO A 171 -14.13 -7.37 -12.47
C PRO A 171 -13.04 -8.41 -12.22
N ASN A 172 -13.42 -9.54 -11.64
CA ASN A 172 -12.52 -10.63 -11.23
C ASN A 172 -11.45 -10.24 -10.19
N GLY A 173 -11.53 -9.04 -9.60
CA GLY A 173 -10.51 -8.56 -8.66
C GLY A 173 -9.13 -8.41 -9.31
N ALA A 174 -9.10 -8.20 -10.63
CA ALA A 174 -7.87 -8.18 -11.41
C ALA A 174 -6.99 -6.97 -11.05
N MET A 175 -5.69 -7.19 -10.96
CA MET A 175 -4.68 -6.13 -10.91
C MET A 175 -4.01 -6.03 -12.26
N ASP A 176 -4.13 -4.88 -12.93
CA ASP A 176 -3.54 -4.69 -14.24
C ASP A 176 -2.00 -4.75 -14.18
N LEU A 177 -1.40 -5.47 -15.12
CA LEU A 177 0.05 -5.63 -15.25
C LEU A 177 0.78 -4.29 -15.42
N MET A 178 0.10 -3.25 -15.90
CA MET A 178 0.68 -1.92 -16.07
C MET A 178 1.16 -1.28 -14.76
N TYR A 179 0.65 -1.72 -13.61
CA TYR A 179 1.11 -1.24 -12.31
C TYR A 179 2.44 -1.87 -11.85
N PHE A 180 2.99 -2.82 -12.61
CA PHE A 180 4.20 -3.55 -12.29
C PHE A 180 5.33 -3.29 -13.30
N PRO A 181 6.61 -3.33 -12.87
CA PRO A 181 7.08 -3.46 -11.50
C PRO A 181 7.12 -2.11 -10.76
N TYR A 182 7.14 -2.15 -9.42
CA TYR A 182 7.44 -0.97 -8.63
C TYR A 182 8.95 -0.70 -8.61
N TYR A 183 9.39 0.53 -8.86
CA TYR A 183 10.81 0.87 -8.94
C TYR A 183 11.40 1.45 -7.65
N GLY A 184 10.58 1.81 -6.66
CA GLY A 184 11.07 2.44 -5.42
C GLY A 184 10.70 3.92 -5.34
N LYS A 185 10.59 4.45 -4.12
CA LYS A 185 10.05 5.79 -3.90
C LYS A 185 10.99 6.90 -4.36
N SER A 186 12.30 6.73 -4.25
CA SER A 186 13.29 7.75 -4.63
C SER A 186 13.40 7.96 -6.13
N LEU A 187 12.97 6.98 -6.94
CA LEU A 187 13.04 7.02 -8.40
C LEU A 187 11.78 7.63 -9.05
N HIS A 188 10.76 7.98 -8.26
CA HIS A 188 9.48 8.53 -8.72
C HIS A 188 9.32 10.01 -8.35
#